data_AF-A0A662F7R8-F1
#
_entry.id   AF-A0A662F7R8-F1
#
_cell.length_a   1.000
_cell.length_b   1.000
_cell.length_c   1.000
_cell.angle_alpha   90.00
_cell.angle_beta   90.00
_cell.angle_gamma   90.00
#
_symmetry.space_group_name_H-M   'P 1'
#
loop_
_entity.id
_entity.type
_entity.pdbx_description
1 polymer ?
#
loop_
_entity_poly.entity_id
_entity_poly.type
_entity_poly.pdbx_seq_one_letter_code
_entity_poly.pdbx_strand_id
1 'polypeptide(L)' 'ATINFECKLFKEVDSGDHIIFIGKIVASYINKDKKVLLNMKKVDGKRIFEEF' A
#
# COMPACT_ATOMS: atom_id res chain seq x y z
N ALA A 1 -9.33 -3.54 3.92
CA ALA A 1 -8.72 -2.46 3.14
C ALA A 1 -9.72 -1.34 2.94
N THR A 2 -9.26 -0.09 3.00
CA THR A 2 -10.04 1.12 2.72
C THR A 2 -10.21 1.31 1.21
N ILE A 3 -9.18 0.95 0.43
CA ILE A 3 -9.18 0.96 -1.03
C ILE A 3 -8.54 -0.35 -1.52
N ASN A 4 -9.05 -0.91 -2.61
CA ASN A 4 -8.44 -2.01 -3.34
C ASN A 4 -8.09 -1.56 -4.76
N PHE A 5 -6.95 -2.04 -5.27
CA PHE A 5 -6.53 -1.88 -6.66
C PHE A 5 -6.21 -3.25 -7.25
N GLU A 6 -6.84 -3.59 -8.37
CA GLU A 6 -6.43 -4.72 -9.19
C GLU A 6 -5.53 -4.20 -10.31
N CYS A 7 -4.37 -4.85 -10.46
CA CYS A 7 -3.33 -4.39 -11.38
C CYS A 7 -2.88 -5.55 -12.28
N LYS A 8 -2.68 -5.26 -13.56
CA LYS A 8 -1.87 -6.10 -14.44
C LYS A 8 -0.42 -5.64 -14.36
N LEU A 9 0.52 -6.56 -14.10
CA LEU A 9 1.94 -6.24 -14.10
C LEU A 9 2.34 -5.65 -15.45
N PHE A 10 2.91 -4.45 -15.42
CA PHE A 10 3.35 -3.72 -16.61
C PHE A 10 4.86 -3.78 -16.77
N LYS A 11 5.61 -3.60 -15.67
CA LYS A 11 7.08 -3.63 -15.69
C LYS A 11 7.64 -4.02 -14.33
N GLU A 12 8.79 -4.70 -14.36
CA GLU A 12 9.66 -4.90 -13.21
C GLU A 12 10.94 -4.08 -13.41
N VAL A 13 11.41 -3.42 -12.36
CA VAL A 13 12.64 -2.63 -12.37
C VAL A 13 13.51 -3.10 -11.22
N ASP A 14 14.69 -3.61 -11.56
CA ASP A 14 15.74 -3.88 -10.57
C ASP A 14 16.18 -2.54 -9.95
N SER A 15 16.17 -2.49 -8.62
CA SER A 15 16.51 -1.31 -7.82
C SER A 15 17.42 -1.67 -6.65
N GLY A 16 18.45 -2.47 -6.91
CA GLY A 16 19.49 -2.80 -5.92
C GLY A 16 19.11 -4.01 -5.08
N ASP A 17 18.81 -3.81 -3.80
CA ASP A 17 18.35 -4.88 -2.89
C ASP A 17 16.83 -5.11 -2.96
N HIS A 18 16.13 -4.38 -3.83
CA HIS A 18 14.69 -4.49 -4.04
C HIS A 18 14.34 -4.53 -5.55
N ILE A 19 13.15 -5.04 -5.85
CA ILE A 19 12.53 -4.93 -7.18
C ILE A 19 11.31 -4.03 -7.08
N ILE A 20 11.19 -3.06 -7.99
CA ILE A 20 10.02 -2.21 -8.13
C ILE A 20 9.08 -2.84 -9.15
N PHE A 21 7.85 -3.14 -8.72
CA PHE A 21 6.77 -3.62 -9.59
C PHE A 21 5.87 -2.47 -10.00
N ILE A 22 5.79 -2.19 -11.30
CA ILE A 22 4.90 -1.18 -11.87
C ILE A 22 3.70 -1.90 -12.46
N GLY A 23 2.52 -1.65 -11.90
CA GLY A 23 1.25 -2.24 -12.36
C GLY A 23 0.34 -1.21 -13.02
N LYS A 24 -0.35 -1.60 -14.10
CA LYS A 24 -1.46 -0.82 -14.66
C LYS A 24 -2.74 -1.19 -13.93
N ILE A 25 -3.40 -0.22 -13.32
CA ILE A 25 -4.70 -0.41 -12.65
C ILE A 25 -5.74 -0.80 -13.69
N VAL A 26 -6.45 -1.90 -13.45
CA VAL A 26 -7.55 -2.39 -14.29
C VAL A 26 -8.91 -2.30 -13.59
N ALA A 27 -8.93 -2.32 -12.26
CA ALA A 27 -10.11 -2.06 -11.44
C ALA A 27 -9.72 -1.42 -10.10
N SER A 28 -10.65 -0.69 -9.49
CA SER A 28 -10.49 -0.14 -8.15
C SER A 28 -11.82 -0.10 -7.39
N TYR A 29 -11.76 -0.21 -6.07
CA TYR A 29 -12.93 -0.15 -5.20
C TYR A 29 -12.61 0.57 -3.90
N ILE A 30 -13.51 1.47 -3.47
CA ILE A 30 -13.41 2.18 -2.19
C ILE A 30 -14.47 1.66 -1.20
N ASN A 31 -14.04 1.35 0.02
CA ASN A 31 -14.94 1.05 1.13
C ASN A 31 -15.16 2.32 1.95
N LYS A 32 -16.35 2.95 1.79
CA LYS A 32 -16.67 4.26 2.38
C LYS A 32 -16.76 4.25 3.91
N ASP A 33 -16.95 3.07 4.51
CA ASP A 33 -17.18 2.93 5.94
C ASP A 33 -15.90 2.58 6.72
N LYS A 34 -14.73 2.63 6.07
CA LYS A 34 -13.44 2.28 6.67
C LYS A 34 -12.50 3.48 6.71
N LYS A 35 -11.79 3.62 7.83
CA LYS A 35 -10.74 4.61 8.04
C LYS A 35 -9.41 4.20 7.42
N VAL A 36 -8.53 5.16 7.15
CA VAL A 36 -7.16 4.91 6.66
C VAL A 36 -6.26 4.64 7.86
N LEU A 37 -5.49 3.54 7.82
CA LEU A 37 -4.50 3.22 8.84
C LEU A 37 -3.12 3.78 8.42
N LEU A 38 -2.60 4.73 9.19
CA LEU A 38 -1.27 5.31 8.99
C LEU A 38 -0.26 4.62 9.91
N ASN A 39 0.91 4.27 9.37
CA ASN A 39 2.06 3.80 10.13
C ASN A 39 2.97 4.99 10.42
N MET A 40 2.99 5.45 11.67
CA MET A 40 3.58 6.75 12.02
C MET A 40 5.06 6.62 12.40
N LYS A 41 5.35 5.79 13.40
CA LYS A 41 6.69 5.65 13.96
C LYS A 41 6.86 4.34 14.69
N LYS A 42 8.11 4.01 14.98
CA LYS A 42 8.47 2.87 15.84
C LYS A 42 9.01 3.41 17.16
N VAL A 43 8.39 3.04 18.28
CA VAL A 43 8.81 3.41 19.65
C VAL A 43 9.05 2.10 20.40
N ASP A 44 10.23 1.94 21.00
CA ASP A 44 10.64 0.75 21.77
C ASP A 44 10.38 -0.58 21.04
N GLY A 45 10.74 -0.62 19.76
CA GLY A 45 10.53 -1.83 18.95
C GLY A 45 9.11 -2.01 18.42
N LYS A 46 8.11 -1.28 18.93
CA LYS A 46 6.69 -1.39 18.55
C LYS A 46 6.30 -0.33 17.53
N ARG A 47 5.51 -0.72 16.52
CA ARG A 47 4.94 0.21 15.54
C ARG A 47 3.72 0.90 16.14
N ILE A 48 3.63 2.21 15.94
CA ILE A 48 2.49 3.05 16.32
C ILE A 48 1.67 3.35 15.08
N PHE A 49 0.36 3.11 15.17
CA PHE A 49 -0.58 3.34 14.09
C PHE A 49 -1.67 4.34 14.50
N GLU A 50 -2.16 5.11 13.53
CA GLU A 50 -3.27 6.06 13.71
C GLU A 50 -4.33 5.83 12.63
N GLU A 51 -5.61 6.05 12.97
CA GLU A 51 -6.73 5.91 12.04
C GLU A 51 -7.34 7.29 11.72
N PHE A 52 -7.53 7.57 10.42
CA PHE A 52 -8.17 8.78 9.91
C PHE A 52 -9.47 8.44 9.19
#